data_AF-A0A1B6G3M7-F1
#
_entry.id   AF-A0A1B6G3M7-F1
#
_cell.length_a   1.000
_cell.length_b   1.000
_cell.length_c   1.000
_cell.angle_alpha   90.00
_cell.angle_beta   90.00
_cell.angle_gamma   90.00
#
_symmetry.space_group_name_H-M   'P 1'
#
loop_
_entity.id
_entity.type
_entity.pdbx_description
1 polymer ?
#
loop_
_entity_poly.entity_id
_entity_poly.type
_entity_poly.pdbx_seq_one_letter_code
_entity_poly.pdbx_strand_id
1 'polypeptide(L)'
;GPDFKKFKSIVEKMFSGSPLRFLRLTFVTIAPKIADFLNITISPSELYDYFMNMTRANIKYRKENNIHRNDYFELLLSLKEQEENGKITPHVPSHVHEDDAVIDQMKYAEEDDKSMDTSEKWFTDEIIASNTVIFLTGGSETVSRTISFLLFELSRHLEFQQKVQEEVDSVLSKHGELSFEALRDMPYLDQVIQES
;
A
#
# COMPACT_ATOMS: atom_id res chain seq x y z
N GLY A 1 14.29 -6.54 -16.52
CA GLY A 1 15.21 -5.50 -17.00
C GLY A 1 16.04 -4.92 -15.86
N PRO A 2 16.95 -3.96 -16.14
CA PRO A 2 17.75 -3.28 -15.12
C PRO A 2 16.89 -2.59 -14.04
N ASP A 3 15.73 -2.04 -14.40
CA ASP A 3 14.81 -1.38 -13.45
C ASP A 3 14.22 -2.35 -12.42
N PHE A 4 13.86 -3.56 -12.85
CA PHE A 4 13.37 -4.61 -11.95
C PHE A 4 14.44 -5.04 -10.93
N LYS A 5 15.71 -5.13 -11.34
CA LYS A 5 16.81 -5.45 -10.42
C LYS A 5 17.00 -4.35 -9.37
N LYS A 6 16.89 -3.09 -9.78
CA LYS A 6 16.96 -1.94 -8.87
C LYS A 6 15.78 -1.94 -7.89
N PHE A 7 14.56 -2.12 -8.40
CA PHE A 7 13.35 -2.26 -7.57
C PHE A 7 13.52 -3.38 -6.54
N LYS A 8 13.87 -4.58 -6.99
CA LYS A 8 14.09 -5.75 -6.13
C LYS A 8 15.13 -5.46 -5.04
N SER A 9 16.26 -4.85 -5.38
CA SER A 9 17.29 -4.50 -4.39
C SER A 9 16.79 -3.51 -3.34
N ILE A 10 16.01 -2.51 -3.73
CA ILE A 10 15.44 -1.52 -2.80
C ILE A 10 14.40 -2.16 -1.89
N VAL A 11 13.55 -3.03 -2.43
CA VAL A 11 12.56 -3.80 -1.67
C VAL A 11 13.23 -4.79 -0.72
N GLU A 12 14.26 -5.52 -1.15
CA GLU A 12 15.03 -6.41 -0.27
C GLU A 12 15.72 -5.63 0.85
N LYS A 13 16.30 -4.45 0.55
CA LYS A 13 16.81 -3.55 1.58
C LYS A 13 15.70 -3.11 2.53
N MET A 14 14.49 -2.84 2.06
CA MET A 14 13.33 -2.44 2.87
C MET A 14 12.93 -3.54 3.86
N PHE A 15 12.85 -4.78 3.40
CA PHE A 15 12.44 -5.94 4.22
C PHE A 15 13.58 -6.65 4.96
N SER A 16 14.85 -6.34 4.64
CA SER A 16 15.99 -6.90 5.38
C SER A 16 15.92 -6.47 6.86
N GLY A 17 15.76 -7.46 7.74
CA GLY A 17 15.80 -7.27 9.18
C GLY A 17 17.20 -6.86 9.62
N SER A 18 17.53 -5.57 9.50
CA SER A 18 18.77 -5.01 10.01
C SER A 18 18.60 -4.76 11.51
N PRO A 19 19.36 -5.46 12.39
CA PRO A 19 19.26 -5.25 13.83
C PRO A 19 19.53 -3.79 14.23
N LEU A 20 20.39 -3.09 13.47
CA LEU A 20 20.68 -1.68 13.69
C LEU A 20 19.48 -0.78 13.37
N ARG A 21 18.71 -1.08 12.32
CA ARG A 21 17.48 -0.34 12.01
C ARG A 21 16.39 -0.61 13.04
N PHE A 22 16.27 -1.85 13.50
CA PHE A 22 15.35 -2.20 14.58
C PHE A 22 15.71 -1.48 15.88
N LEU A 23 17.00 -1.43 16.22
CA LEU A 23 17.50 -0.68 17.36
C LEU A 23 17.20 0.82 17.20
N ARG A 24 17.42 1.38 16.01
CA ARG A 24 17.12 2.78 15.68
C ARG A 24 15.63 3.10 15.83
N LEU A 25 14.76 2.24 15.30
CA LEU A 25 13.30 2.35 15.43
C LEU A 25 12.88 2.28 16.90
N THR A 26 13.36 1.27 17.63
CA THR A 26 13.11 1.10 19.07
C THR A 26 13.56 2.34 19.86
N PHE A 27 14.71 2.91 19.51
CA PHE A 27 15.23 4.10 20.17
C PHE A 27 14.39 5.35 19.91
N VAL A 28 13.89 5.54 18.68
CA VAL A 28 12.97 6.65 18.35
C VAL A 28 11.62 6.48 19.07
N THR A 29 11.13 5.26 19.21
CA THR A 29 9.87 4.99 19.92
C THR A 29 10.00 5.17 21.44
N ILE A 30 11.11 4.73 22.04
CA ILE A 30 11.30 4.81 23.50
C ILE A 30 11.75 6.21 23.95
N ALA A 31 12.57 6.89 23.16
CA ALA A 31 13.17 8.17 23.53
C ALA A 31 13.13 9.18 22.36
N PRO A 32 11.93 9.62 21.93
CA PRO A 32 11.78 10.50 20.77
C PRO A 32 12.59 11.80 20.91
N LYS A 33 12.57 12.43 22.09
CA LYS A 33 13.33 13.68 22.35
C LYS A 33 14.84 13.53 22.20
N ILE A 34 15.40 12.36 22.52
CA ILE A 34 16.84 12.09 22.37
C ILE A 34 17.16 11.76 20.91
N ALA A 35 16.27 11.04 20.24
CA ALA A 35 16.40 10.75 18.81
C ALA A 35 16.37 12.03 17.96
N ASP A 36 15.48 12.97 18.28
CA ASP A 36 15.41 14.28 17.63
C ASP A 36 16.67 15.10 17.90
N PHE A 37 17.15 15.11 19.16
CA PHE A 37 18.40 15.78 19.52
C PHE A 37 19.62 15.23 18.75
N LEU A 38 19.63 13.93 18.44
CA LEU A 38 20.68 13.25 17.69
C LEU A 38 20.41 13.18 16.18
N ASN A 39 19.34 13.81 15.68
CA ASN A 39 18.89 13.81 14.29
C ASN A 39 18.82 12.40 13.67
N ILE A 40 18.21 11.46 14.39
CA ILE A 40 18.15 10.05 14.02
C ILE A 40 16.99 9.80 13.03
N THR A 41 17.26 9.92 11.72
CA THR A 41 16.29 9.59 10.64
C THR A 41 16.05 8.09 10.42
N ILE A 42 14.84 7.58 10.63
CA ILE A 42 14.49 6.16 10.44
C ILE A 42 14.61 5.72 8.96
N SER A 43 14.32 6.61 8.01
CA SER A 43 14.26 6.28 6.59
C SER A 43 15.62 6.45 5.88
N PRO A 44 16.10 5.46 5.11
CA PRO A 44 17.19 5.67 4.16
C PRO A 44 16.75 6.63 3.05
N SER A 45 17.48 7.73 2.83
CA SER A 45 17.16 8.71 1.78
C SER A 45 17.05 8.08 0.38
N GLU A 46 17.86 7.06 0.08
CA GLU A 46 17.81 6.30 -1.19
C GLU A 46 16.42 5.69 -1.47
N LEU A 47 15.75 5.19 -0.43
CA LEU A 47 14.44 4.55 -0.54
C LEU A 47 13.35 5.62 -0.76
N TYR A 48 13.40 6.69 0.01
CA TYR A 48 12.53 7.84 -0.18
C TYR A 48 12.65 8.40 -1.60
N ASP A 49 13.87 8.72 -2.04
CA ASP A 49 14.11 9.31 -3.37
C ASP A 49 13.62 8.39 -4.49
N TYR A 50 13.82 7.07 -4.36
CA TYR A 50 13.36 6.12 -5.35
C TYR A 50 11.83 6.10 -5.47
N PHE A 51 11.13 5.90 -4.35
CA PHE A 51 9.66 5.84 -4.37
C PHE A 51 9.04 7.19 -4.71
N MET A 52 9.60 8.31 -4.24
CA MET A 52 9.16 9.65 -4.63
C MET A 52 9.27 9.88 -6.13
N ASN A 53 10.42 9.57 -6.73
CA ASN A 53 10.62 9.75 -8.16
C ASN A 53 9.73 8.81 -8.98
N MET A 54 9.57 7.56 -8.52
CA MET A 54 8.69 6.59 -9.17
C MET A 54 7.23 7.03 -9.11
N THR A 55 6.75 7.47 -7.95
CA THR A 55 5.39 7.99 -7.76
C THR A 55 5.16 9.19 -8.67
N ARG A 56 6.01 10.23 -8.60
CA ARG A 56 5.89 11.42 -9.46
C ARG A 56 5.89 11.07 -10.95
N ALA A 57 6.76 10.15 -11.38
CA ALA A 57 6.78 9.67 -12.75
C ALA A 57 5.47 8.95 -13.13
N ASN A 58 4.90 8.15 -12.22
CA ASN A 58 3.62 7.46 -12.44
C ASN A 58 2.44 8.45 -12.54
N ILE A 59 2.36 9.41 -11.61
CA ILE A 59 1.35 10.49 -11.63
C ILE A 59 1.41 11.24 -12.96
N LYS A 60 2.62 11.69 -13.34
CA LYS A 60 2.84 12.43 -14.60
C LYS A 60 2.43 11.60 -15.81
N TYR A 61 2.90 10.35 -15.89
CA TYR A 61 2.59 9.45 -17.00
C TYR A 61 1.09 9.19 -17.12
N ARG A 62 0.39 8.91 -16.02
CA ARG A 62 -1.07 8.69 -16.04
C ARG A 62 -1.82 9.94 -16.51
N LYS A 63 -1.45 11.11 -15.97
CA LYS A 63 -2.08 12.40 -16.32
C LYS A 63 -1.87 12.76 -17.79
N GLU A 64 -0.65 12.62 -18.31
CA GLU A 64 -0.34 12.94 -19.71
C GLU A 64 -1.04 12.01 -20.71
N ASN A 65 -1.25 10.75 -20.33
CA ASN A 65 -1.87 9.74 -21.19
C ASN A 65 -3.37 9.53 -20.91
N ASN A 66 -3.98 10.32 -20.02
CA ASN A 66 -5.38 10.17 -19.57
C ASN A 66 -5.72 8.72 -19.14
N ILE A 67 -4.78 8.08 -18.44
CA ILE A 67 -4.96 6.71 -17.95
C ILE A 67 -5.65 6.76 -16.60
N HIS A 68 -6.90 6.30 -16.57
CA HIS A 68 -7.64 6.01 -15.34
C HIS A 68 -7.65 4.50 -15.10
N ARG A 69 -7.21 4.06 -13.92
CA ARG A 69 -7.25 2.64 -13.53
C ARG A 69 -8.05 2.51 -12.25
N ASN A 70 -8.94 1.54 -12.15
CA ASN A 70 -9.68 1.29 -10.91
C ASN A 70 -8.77 0.62 -9.86
N ASP A 71 -7.82 1.36 -9.31
CA ASP A 71 -6.82 0.91 -8.33
C ASP A 71 -6.64 1.90 -7.17
N TYR A 72 -5.94 1.48 -6.12
CA TYR A 72 -5.67 2.30 -4.93
C TYR A 72 -4.94 3.61 -5.26
N PHE A 73 -4.06 3.60 -6.27
CA PHE A 73 -3.32 4.79 -6.67
C PHE A 73 -4.22 5.84 -7.30
N GLU A 74 -5.17 5.40 -8.13
CA GLU A 74 -6.20 6.27 -8.70
C GLU A 74 -7.13 6.86 -7.64
N LEU A 75 -7.48 6.08 -6.62
CA LEU A 75 -8.23 6.61 -5.47
C LEU A 75 -7.48 7.79 -4.83
N LEU A 76 -6.17 7.64 -4.55
CA LEU A 76 -5.35 8.71 -3.97
C LEU A 76 -5.26 9.94 -4.90
N LEU A 77 -5.16 9.74 -6.21
CA LEU A 77 -5.18 10.83 -7.19
C LEU A 77 -6.52 11.56 -7.21
N SER A 78 -7.63 10.83 -7.17
CA SER A 78 -8.96 11.44 -7.13
C SER A 78 -9.18 12.26 -5.85
N LEU A 79 -8.64 11.80 -4.71
CA LEU A 79 -8.69 12.53 -3.44
C LEU A 79 -7.84 13.81 -3.49
N LYS A 80 -6.65 13.74 -4.08
CA LYS A 80 -5.81 14.91 -4.38
C LYS A 80 -6.55 15.94 -5.23
N GLU A 81 -7.19 15.51 -6.32
CA GLU A 81 -7.95 16.42 -7.18
C GLU A 81 -9.15 17.03 -6.47
N GLN A 82 -9.83 16.28 -5.59
CA GLN A 82 -10.94 16.80 -4.79
C GLN A 82 -10.47 17.84 -3.76
N GLU A 83 -9.31 17.64 -3.15
CA GLU A 83 -8.68 18.63 -2.26
C GLU A 83 -8.27 19.90 -3.05
N GLU A 84 -7.62 19.74 -4.20
CA GLU A 84 -7.22 20.86 -5.06
C GLU A 84 -8.40 21.67 -5.58
N ASN A 85 -9.55 21.01 -5.83
CA ASN A 85 -10.80 21.64 -6.24
C ASN A 85 -11.63 22.17 -5.05
N GLY A 86 -11.14 22.05 -3.82
CA GLY A 86 -11.82 22.54 -2.60
C GLY A 86 -13.07 21.74 -2.19
N LYS A 87 -13.27 20.52 -2.71
CA LYS A 87 -14.36 19.61 -2.30
C LYS A 87 -14.04 18.91 -0.98
N ILE A 88 -12.77 18.66 -0.71
CA ILE A 88 -12.26 18.15 0.56
C ILE A 88 -11.36 19.23 1.14
N THR A 89 -11.54 19.55 2.41
CA THR A 89 -10.67 20.47 3.14
C THR A 89 -9.97 19.71 4.24
N PRO A 90 -8.70 20.06 4.55
CA PRO A 90 -8.01 19.56 5.72
C PRO A 90 -8.62 20.16 7.00
N HIS A 91 -9.84 19.76 7.33
CA HIS A 91 -10.52 20.12 8.57
C HIS A 91 -10.90 18.83 9.28
N VAL A 92 -10.26 18.57 10.42
CA VAL A 92 -10.77 17.60 11.40
C VAL A 92 -11.90 18.30 12.15
N PRO A 93 -13.16 17.84 12.07
CA PRO A 93 -14.24 18.42 12.85
C PRO A 93 -13.85 18.39 14.33
N SER A 94 -13.90 19.54 15.01
CA SER A 94 -13.57 19.64 16.44
C SER A 94 -14.49 18.78 17.34
N HIS A 95 -15.61 18.31 16.78
CA HIS A 95 -16.54 17.38 17.41
C HIS A 95 -16.88 16.25 16.44
N VAL A 96 -16.26 15.10 16.66
CA VAL A 96 -16.67 13.82 16.09
C VAL A 96 -17.85 13.32 16.93
N HIS A 97 -18.99 13.02 16.31
CA HIS A 97 -20.10 12.38 17.02
C HIS A 97 -19.62 11.03 17.58
N GLU A 98 -20.07 10.63 18.78
CA GLU A 98 -19.63 9.39 19.44
C GLU A 98 -19.77 8.14 18.56
N ASP A 99 -20.68 8.16 17.59
CA ASP A 99 -20.93 7.08 16.64
C ASP A 99 -19.81 6.93 15.57
N ASP A 100 -19.00 7.97 15.34
CA ASP A 100 -17.86 7.98 14.41
C ASP A 100 -16.50 7.72 15.12
N ALA A 101 -16.53 7.47 16.44
CA ALA A 101 -15.34 7.37 17.29
C ALA A 101 -14.41 6.17 16.98
N VAL A 102 -14.85 5.21 16.16
CA VAL A 102 -14.01 4.07 15.75
C VAL A 102 -12.85 4.50 14.83
N ILE A 103 -12.96 5.67 14.19
CA ILE A 103 -11.91 6.24 13.32
C ILE A 103 -10.85 7.02 14.12
N ASP A 104 -11.13 7.37 15.37
CA ASP A 104 -10.29 8.29 16.15
C ASP A 104 -9.22 7.57 16.99
N GLN A 105 -8.34 6.82 16.32
CA GLN A 105 -7.10 6.33 16.93
C GLN A 105 -6.11 7.48 17.23
N MET A 106 -6.33 8.66 16.64
CA MET A 106 -5.52 9.86 16.88
C MET A 106 -5.85 10.56 18.20
N LYS A 107 -7.07 10.42 18.75
CA LYS A 107 -7.43 10.95 20.09
C LYS A 107 -6.55 10.45 21.24
N TYR A 108 -5.88 9.32 21.05
CA TYR A 108 -5.01 8.71 22.06
C TYR A 108 -3.52 8.96 21.81
N ALA A 109 -3.15 9.63 20.70
CA ALA A 109 -1.82 10.20 20.57
C ALA A 109 -1.78 11.44 21.47
N GLU A 110 -0.77 11.55 22.34
CA GLU A 110 -0.61 12.69 23.26
C GLU A 110 -0.79 14.02 22.52
N GLU A 111 -1.62 14.90 23.07
CA GLU A 111 -1.76 16.30 22.63
C GLU A 111 -0.41 17.01 22.81
N ASP A 112 0.45 16.94 21.80
CA ASP A 112 1.51 17.93 21.65
C ASP A 112 0.80 19.22 21.22
N ASP A 113 0.87 20.26 22.06
CA ASP A 113 0.24 21.59 21.93
C ASP A 113 0.82 22.41 20.76
N LYS A 114 1.12 21.75 19.65
CA LYS A 114 1.31 22.34 18.34
C LYS A 114 0.02 22.08 17.59
N SER A 115 -0.86 23.07 17.60
CA SER A 115 -1.94 23.17 16.63
C SER A 115 -1.41 22.75 15.26
N MET A 116 -1.84 21.59 14.78
CA MET A 116 -1.51 21.11 13.44
C MET A 116 -1.97 22.20 12.49
N ASP A 117 -1.03 22.77 11.74
CA ASP A 117 -1.32 23.92 10.87
C ASP A 117 -2.43 23.50 9.90
N THR A 118 -3.62 24.08 10.07
CA THR A 118 -4.82 23.83 9.27
C THR A 118 -4.67 24.21 7.79
N SER A 119 -3.48 24.63 7.37
CA SER A 119 -3.09 24.87 5.97
C SER A 119 -2.46 23.65 5.28
N GLU A 120 -2.13 22.58 6.02
CA GLU A 120 -1.39 21.44 5.48
C GLU A 120 -2.27 20.55 4.59
N LYS A 121 -1.89 20.42 3.32
CA LYS A 121 -2.56 19.55 2.34
C LYS A 121 -2.42 18.08 2.74
N TRP A 122 -3.53 17.34 2.76
CA TRP A 122 -3.55 15.91 3.09
C TRP A 122 -3.04 15.02 1.96
N PHE A 123 -3.21 15.40 0.68
CA PHE A 123 -2.86 14.55 -0.47
C PHE A 123 -1.71 15.11 -1.32
N THR A 124 -0.61 15.48 -0.65
CA THR A 124 0.64 15.83 -1.33
C THR A 124 1.28 14.60 -2.01
N ASP A 125 2.14 14.84 -2.99
CA ASP A 125 2.86 13.75 -3.68
C ASP A 125 3.70 12.90 -2.70
N GLU A 126 4.16 13.51 -1.61
CA GLU A 126 4.90 12.84 -0.54
C GLU A 126 4.01 11.91 0.27
N ILE A 127 2.81 12.35 0.63
CA ILE A 127 1.83 11.50 1.32
C ILE A 127 1.36 10.37 0.40
N ILE A 128 1.15 10.62 -0.90
CA ILE A 128 0.79 9.59 -1.88
C ILE A 128 1.90 8.54 -2.02
N ALA A 129 3.16 8.98 -2.12
CA ALA A 129 4.29 8.07 -2.19
C ALA A 129 4.45 7.24 -0.91
N SER A 130 4.31 7.88 0.25
CA SER A 130 4.37 7.22 1.56
C SER A 130 3.28 6.18 1.73
N ASN A 131 2.04 6.51 1.38
CA ASN A 131 0.91 5.57 1.38
C ASN A 131 1.11 4.40 0.41
N THR A 132 1.71 4.65 -0.76
CA THR A 132 2.05 3.59 -1.72
C THR A 132 3.08 2.62 -1.13
N VAL A 133 4.07 3.14 -0.40
CA VAL A 133 5.06 2.30 0.29
C VAL A 133 4.41 1.49 1.41
N ILE A 134 3.54 2.09 2.22
CA ILE A 134 2.81 1.41 3.31
C ILE A 134 1.95 0.27 2.75
N PHE A 135 1.22 0.53 1.65
CA PHE A 135 0.43 -0.50 0.99
C PHE A 135 1.30 -1.65 0.49
N LEU A 136 2.44 -1.33 -0.12
CA LEU A 136 3.40 -2.34 -0.58
C LEU A 136 3.95 -3.15 0.59
N THR A 137 4.37 -2.52 1.68
CA THR A 137 4.95 -3.22 2.82
C THR A 137 3.95 -4.07 3.58
N GLY A 138 2.78 -3.50 3.90
CA GLY A 138 1.73 -4.20 4.64
C GLY A 138 1.05 -5.31 3.85
N GLY A 139 0.90 -5.15 2.53
CA GLY A 139 0.22 -6.13 1.69
C GLY A 139 1.11 -7.28 1.20
N SER A 140 2.42 -7.03 0.96
CA SER A 140 3.27 -8.01 0.27
C SER A 140 3.48 -9.30 1.04
N GLU A 141 3.74 -9.21 2.34
CA GLU A 141 4.08 -10.39 3.15
C GLU A 141 2.88 -11.33 3.32
N THR A 142 1.70 -10.76 3.61
CA THR A 142 0.45 -11.50 3.75
C THR A 142 0.05 -12.17 2.44
N VAL A 143 0.06 -11.42 1.33
CA VAL A 143 -0.29 -11.97 0.00
C VAL A 143 0.69 -13.06 -0.42
N SER A 144 2.00 -12.86 -0.21
CA SER A 144 3.01 -13.87 -0.53
C SER A 144 2.81 -15.16 0.27
N ARG A 145 2.41 -15.06 1.55
CA ARG A 145 2.09 -16.23 2.37
C ARG A 145 0.86 -16.95 1.85
N THR A 146 -0.24 -16.24 1.61
CA THR A 146 -1.48 -16.83 1.08
C THR A 146 -1.20 -17.56 -0.24
N ILE A 147 -0.47 -16.94 -1.18
CA ILE A 147 -0.11 -17.59 -2.45
C ILE A 147 0.76 -18.83 -2.21
N SER A 148 1.72 -18.77 -1.27
CA SER A 148 2.59 -19.91 -0.97
C SER A 148 1.81 -21.08 -0.39
N PHE A 149 0.87 -20.83 0.53
CA PHE A 149 -0.02 -21.85 1.09
C PHE A 149 -0.96 -22.43 0.04
N LEU A 150 -1.60 -21.58 -0.76
CA LEU A 150 -2.44 -22.00 -1.87
C LEU A 150 -1.68 -22.95 -2.82
N LEU A 151 -0.48 -22.56 -3.26
CA LEU A 151 0.35 -23.40 -4.14
C LEU A 151 0.78 -24.70 -3.46
N PHE A 152 1.07 -24.66 -2.16
CA PHE A 152 1.42 -25.84 -1.38
C PHE A 152 0.24 -26.84 -1.32
N GLU A 153 -0.96 -26.38 -0.95
CA GLU A 153 -2.15 -27.22 -0.88
C GLU A 153 -2.52 -27.80 -2.27
N LEU A 154 -2.51 -26.96 -3.31
CA LEU A 154 -2.74 -27.41 -4.69
C LEU A 154 -1.73 -28.48 -5.13
N SER A 155 -0.44 -28.32 -4.78
CA SER A 155 0.60 -29.30 -5.14
C SER A 155 0.42 -30.66 -4.45
N ARG A 156 -0.27 -30.70 -3.31
CA ARG A 156 -0.59 -31.93 -2.58
C ARG A 156 -1.90 -32.56 -3.01
N HIS A 157 -2.78 -31.79 -3.64
CA HIS A 157 -4.11 -32.19 -4.06
C HIS A 157 -4.30 -32.00 -5.57
N LEU A 158 -3.71 -32.91 -6.35
CA LEU A 158 -3.67 -32.83 -7.81
C LEU A 158 -5.06 -32.76 -8.46
N GLU A 159 -6.08 -33.39 -7.85
CA GLU A 159 -7.48 -33.31 -8.29
C GLU A 159 -8.01 -31.87 -8.25
N PHE A 160 -7.76 -31.14 -7.15
CA PHE A 160 -8.19 -29.74 -7.03
C PHE A 160 -7.40 -28.84 -7.96
N GLN A 161 -6.10 -29.09 -8.13
CA GLN A 161 -5.26 -28.36 -9.08
C GLN A 161 -5.78 -28.49 -10.52
N GLN A 162 -6.13 -29.69 -10.97
CA GLN A 162 -6.70 -29.93 -12.30
C GLN A 162 -8.02 -29.17 -12.47
N LYS A 163 -8.91 -29.25 -11.48
CA LYS A 163 -10.21 -28.58 -11.54
C LYS A 163 -10.10 -27.05 -11.55
N VAL A 164 -9.16 -26.46 -10.79
CA VAL A 164 -8.87 -25.01 -10.87
C VAL A 164 -8.33 -24.64 -12.26
N GLN A 165 -7.41 -25.43 -12.82
CA GLN A 165 -6.86 -25.18 -14.15
C GLN A 165 -7.95 -25.25 -15.23
N GLU A 166 -8.82 -26.25 -15.19
CA GLU A 166 -9.95 -26.39 -16.11
C GLU A 166 -10.91 -25.18 -16.03
N GLU A 167 -11.21 -24.70 -14.83
CA GLU A 167 -12.02 -23.48 -14.66
C GLU A 167 -11.32 -22.26 -15.28
N VAL A 168 -10.05 -22.03 -14.94
CA VAL A 168 -9.27 -20.91 -15.46
C VAL A 168 -9.20 -20.95 -16.98
N ASP A 169 -8.89 -22.11 -17.57
CA ASP A 169 -8.80 -22.27 -19.02
C ASP A 169 -10.15 -22.05 -19.72
N SER A 170 -11.23 -22.56 -19.13
CA SER A 170 -12.59 -22.36 -19.67
C SER A 170 -13.01 -20.90 -19.65
N VAL A 171 -12.75 -20.20 -18.54
CA VAL A 171 -13.09 -18.80 -18.37
C VAL A 171 -12.23 -17.91 -19.26
N LEU A 172 -10.91 -18.14 -19.34
CA LEU A 172 -10.04 -17.39 -20.23
C LEU A 172 -10.38 -17.62 -21.70
N SER A 173 -10.82 -18.82 -22.08
CA SER A 173 -11.30 -19.10 -23.44
C SER A 173 -12.58 -18.32 -23.79
N LYS A 174 -13.44 -18.05 -22.79
CA LYS A 174 -14.66 -17.25 -22.95
C LYS A 174 -14.38 -15.76 -23.04
N HIS A 175 -13.45 -15.24 -22.23
CA HIS A 175 -13.17 -13.80 -22.12
C HIS A 175 -12.01 -13.32 -23.01
N GLY A 176 -11.18 -14.22 -23.53
CA GLY A 176 -10.03 -13.94 -24.38
C GLY A 176 -8.81 -13.40 -23.65
N GLU A 177 -9.01 -12.64 -22.58
CA GLU A 177 -7.97 -12.10 -21.71
C GLU A 177 -8.34 -12.17 -20.22
N LEU A 178 -7.34 -12.06 -19.36
CA LEU A 178 -7.54 -11.93 -17.92
C LEU A 178 -8.07 -10.52 -17.61
N SER A 179 -9.33 -10.43 -17.22
CA SER A 179 -10.02 -9.19 -16.84
C SER A 179 -10.70 -9.33 -15.48
N PHE A 180 -11.19 -8.23 -14.90
CA PHE A 180 -12.02 -8.28 -13.68
C PHE A 180 -13.28 -9.11 -13.88
N GLU A 181 -13.86 -9.09 -15.08
CA GLU A 181 -15.04 -9.88 -15.41
C GLU A 181 -14.69 -11.36 -15.51
N ALA A 182 -13.54 -11.69 -16.12
CA ALA A 182 -13.04 -13.06 -16.15
C ALA A 182 -12.78 -13.59 -14.73
N LEU A 183 -12.12 -12.82 -13.85
CA LEU A 183 -11.89 -13.23 -12.46
C LEU A 183 -13.19 -13.50 -11.70
N ARG A 184 -14.23 -12.69 -11.92
CA ARG A 184 -15.55 -12.88 -11.29
C ARG A 184 -16.23 -14.18 -11.75
N ASP A 185 -15.90 -14.65 -12.95
CA ASP A 185 -16.39 -15.90 -13.51
C ASP A 185 -15.57 -17.14 -13.05
N MET A 186 -14.66 -17.02 -12.07
CA MET A 186 -13.86 -18.12 -11.50
C MET A 186 -14.25 -18.45 -10.04
N PRO A 187 -15.48 -18.94 -9.77
CA PRO A 187 -15.95 -19.19 -8.42
C PRO A 187 -15.23 -20.33 -7.69
N TYR A 188 -14.73 -21.34 -8.41
CA TYR A 188 -14.00 -22.43 -7.78
C TYR A 188 -12.61 -21.97 -7.32
N LEU A 189 -11.89 -21.19 -8.12
CA LEU A 189 -10.64 -20.55 -7.71
C LEU A 189 -10.83 -19.70 -6.45
N ASP A 190 -11.91 -18.91 -6.37
CA ASP A 190 -12.24 -18.12 -5.18
C ASP A 190 -12.46 -19.00 -3.93
N GLN A 191 -13.16 -20.14 -4.07
CA GLN A 191 -13.32 -21.12 -2.99
C GLN A 191 -11.98 -21.70 -2.54
N VAL A 192 -11.09 -22.08 -3.47
CA VAL A 192 -9.77 -22.63 -3.09
C VAL A 192 -8.94 -21.58 -2.34
N ILE A 193 -9.00 -20.31 -2.76
CA ILE A 193 -8.32 -19.21 -2.06
C ILE A 193 -8.85 -19.04 -0.64
N GLN A 194 -10.16 -19.16 -0.43
CA GLN A 194 -10.80 -19.00 0.88
C GLN A 194 -10.52 -20.15 1.85
N GLU A 195 -10.26 -21.37 1.35
CA GLU A 195 -9.98 -22.56 2.15
C GLU A 195 -8.48 -22.79 2.43
N SER A 196 -7.59 -22.03 1.77
CA SER A 196 -6.13 -22.12 1.93
C SER A 196 -5.61 -21.35 3.16
#